data_AF-A0AA41ZFT4-F1
#
_entry.id   AF-A0AA41ZFT4-F1
#
_cell.length_a   1.000
_cell.length_b   1.000
_cell.length_c   1.000
_cell.angle_alpha   90.00
_cell.angle_beta   90.00
_cell.angle_gamma   90.00
#
_symmetry.space_group_name_H-M   'P 1'
#
loop_
_entity.id
_entity.type
_entity.pdbx_description
1 polymer ?
#
loop_
_entity_poly.entity_id
_entity_poly.type
_entity_poly.pdbx_seq_one_letter_code
_entity_poly.pdbx_strand_id
1 'polypeptide(L)'
;MRQSSRGGVFLHVYLAIFAALLVIFILGLVGVSLVNDMRAQQYRENLASAPMALLAFMVREQPEDDRDQWLREYEASLGMGLALSDSETLMLDYWDRRRLRRQHVLASRVEGESGWRLYRSMKGSDQVLVAHFSGLSEQQPQQLMSLLRSWLEEVPTEQRENRFKQLRDASALPMGMGSGTPVGLSVAQGEQLNAGNVVISIAPDRPFISLFAQLSDGRWITAGPIHPFEPIPTATIAILMIGMLLVLAGTIYLIVGRVEVRVKRLEKAASRLAAGHLDTRVNVNSNDYLGQLGHAFNDMASQVQVVLSAQQDLMRAVSHEFRTPVARIRFAIQMVDDMSESPSIKRQIAEIDADIEALDNLIDEILTYARLDSAGDGRVPLTISDVDSEAVVKRVIDTLQPLHAELTLVNNCFEAPLVAADERYLQRALQNLVGNACAHGRERIEVSLEQKDGRVQFHVDDDGPGVPERDRKRIFKPFARLDDSRARRSGGYGLGLAIVSKIVFWHQGDVYVGDAPTLSGARFTIEIPTYTGDLPDMSSTRPRKS
;
A
#
# COMPACT_ATOMS: atom_id res chain seq x y z
N MET A 1 -25.96 -2.75 -0.09
CA MET A 1 -25.08 -2.40 -1.24
C MET A 1 -23.61 -2.48 -0.81
N ARG A 2 -22.94 -3.60 -1.09
CA ARG A 2 -21.49 -3.80 -0.80
C ARG A 2 -20.89 -4.72 -1.88
N GLN A 3 -20.62 -4.16 -3.05
CA GLN A 3 -19.76 -4.78 -4.07
C GLN A 3 -19.13 -3.67 -4.90
N SER A 4 -17.93 -3.21 -4.52
CA SER A 4 -16.99 -2.51 -5.40
C SER A 4 -15.72 -2.14 -4.61
N SER A 5 -14.79 -3.08 -4.44
CA SER A 5 -13.37 -2.73 -4.21
C SER A 5 -12.39 -3.89 -4.44
N ARG A 6 -12.84 -5.04 -4.97
CA ARG A 6 -11.98 -6.20 -5.23
C ARG A 6 -10.87 -5.94 -6.26
N GLY A 7 -10.91 -4.80 -6.96
CA GLY A 7 -9.85 -4.39 -7.91
C GLY A 7 -8.70 -3.55 -7.32
N GLY A 8 -8.73 -3.11 -6.06
CA GLY A 8 -7.86 -2.03 -5.60
C GLY A 8 -6.35 -2.32 -5.61
N VAL A 9 -5.84 -3.15 -4.71
CA VAL A 9 -4.39 -3.15 -4.40
C VAL A 9 -3.53 -3.69 -5.52
N PHE A 10 -3.90 -4.84 -6.10
CA PHE A 10 -3.14 -5.40 -7.21
C PHE A 10 -3.16 -4.44 -8.40
N LEU A 11 -4.29 -3.80 -8.70
CA LEU A 11 -4.35 -2.78 -9.75
C LEU A 11 -3.45 -1.59 -9.43
N HIS A 12 -3.43 -1.06 -8.19
CA HIS A 12 -2.56 0.06 -7.85
C HIS A 12 -1.08 -0.33 -7.92
N VAL A 13 -0.71 -1.54 -7.50
CA VAL A 13 0.67 -2.04 -7.62
C VAL A 13 1.04 -2.25 -9.08
N TYR A 14 0.18 -2.89 -9.88
CA TYR A 14 0.40 -3.09 -11.31
C TYR A 14 0.43 -1.76 -12.07
N LEU A 15 -0.41 -0.80 -11.70
CA LEU A 15 -0.46 0.52 -12.31
C LEU A 15 0.76 1.36 -11.91
N ALA A 16 1.26 1.21 -10.67
CA ALA A 16 2.52 1.80 -10.25
C ALA A 16 3.72 1.18 -10.99
N ILE A 17 3.76 -0.16 -11.15
CA ILE A 17 4.79 -0.85 -11.93
C ILE A 17 4.70 -0.43 -13.41
N PHE A 18 3.50 -0.35 -13.97
CA PHE A 18 3.27 0.08 -15.35
C PHE A 18 3.67 1.55 -15.57
N ALA A 19 3.31 2.45 -14.65
CA ALA A 19 3.72 3.84 -14.71
C ALA A 19 5.25 3.97 -14.60
N ALA A 20 5.89 3.19 -13.71
CA ALA A 20 7.34 3.15 -13.62
C ALA A 20 7.98 2.64 -14.92
N LEU A 21 7.45 1.57 -15.51
CA LEU A 21 7.89 1.04 -16.82
C LEU A 21 7.77 2.10 -17.91
N LEU A 22 6.64 2.79 -17.99
CA LEU A 22 6.40 3.83 -18.98
C LEU A 22 7.39 4.99 -18.82
N VAL A 23 7.62 5.45 -17.58
CA VAL A 23 8.58 6.52 -17.29
C VAL A 23 10.00 6.10 -17.66
N ILE A 24 10.42 4.89 -17.27
CA ILE A 24 11.77 4.39 -17.61
C ILE A 24 11.93 4.24 -19.12
N PHE A 25 10.90 3.77 -19.83
CA PHE A 25 10.91 3.64 -21.28
C PHE A 25 11.03 5.01 -21.99
N ILE A 26 10.23 6.00 -21.56
CA ILE A 26 10.29 7.37 -22.10
C ILE A 26 11.67 7.99 -21.84
N LEU A 27 12.19 7.87 -20.62
CA LEU A 27 13.54 8.33 -20.28
C LEU A 27 14.61 7.64 -21.11
N GLY A 28 14.45 6.34 -21.38
CA GLY A 28 15.32 5.57 -22.29
C GLY A 28 15.31 6.13 -23.70
N LEU A 29 14.13 6.38 -24.27
CA LEU A 29 13.99 6.97 -25.62
C LEU A 29 14.62 8.36 -25.72
N VAL A 30 14.36 9.22 -24.73
CA VAL A 30 14.97 10.56 -24.67
C VAL A 30 16.48 10.46 -24.54
N GLY A 31 16.98 9.54 -23.70
CA GLY A 31 18.41 9.28 -23.54
C GLY A 31 19.08 8.82 -24.84
N VAL A 32 18.46 7.89 -25.57
CA VAL A 32 18.95 7.44 -26.89
C VAL A 32 19.03 8.61 -27.86
N SER A 33 17.96 9.42 -27.95
CA SER A 33 17.91 10.57 -28.86
C SER A 33 19.02 11.57 -28.54
N LEU A 34 19.16 11.97 -27.27
CA LEU A 34 20.18 12.93 -26.84
C LEU A 34 21.61 12.44 -27.11
N VAL A 35 21.90 11.17 -26.78
CA VAL A 35 23.22 10.58 -27.04
C VAL A 35 23.49 10.50 -28.54
N ASN A 36 22.49 10.13 -29.33
CA ASN A 36 22.62 10.05 -30.79
C ASN A 36 22.85 11.43 -31.41
N ASP A 37 22.14 12.47 -30.96
CA ASP A 37 22.30 13.84 -31.42
C ASP A 37 23.69 14.39 -31.07
N MET A 38 24.15 14.17 -29.84
CA MET A 38 25.52 14.52 -29.43
C MET A 38 26.58 13.81 -30.27
N ARG A 39 26.41 12.51 -30.54
CA ARG A 39 27.33 11.74 -31.39
C ARG A 39 27.30 12.24 -32.84
N ALA A 40 26.13 12.58 -33.36
CA ALA A 40 25.98 13.12 -34.71
C ALA A 40 26.65 14.50 -34.83
N GLN A 41 26.54 15.35 -33.81
CA GLN A 41 27.22 16.63 -33.77
C GLN A 41 28.75 16.46 -33.74
N GLN A 42 29.27 15.62 -32.83
CA GLN A 42 30.70 15.34 -32.73
C GLN A 42 31.26 14.75 -34.04
N TYR A 43 30.48 13.88 -34.70
CA TYR A 43 30.84 13.30 -35.98
C TYR A 43 31.02 14.36 -37.07
N ARG A 44 30.08 15.31 -37.19
CA ARG A 44 30.15 16.43 -38.14
C ARG A 44 31.34 17.35 -37.87
N GLU A 45 31.57 17.69 -36.61
CA GLU A 45 32.70 18.53 -36.19
C GLU A 45 34.06 17.86 -36.50
N ASN A 46 34.18 16.55 -36.28
CA ASN A 46 35.38 15.80 -36.62
C ASN A 46 35.62 15.77 -38.14
N LEU A 47 34.57 15.59 -38.94
CA LEU A 47 34.67 15.60 -40.41
C LEU A 47 35.13 16.97 -40.93
N ALA A 48 34.62 18.05 -40.35
CA ALA A 48 34.98 19.43 -40.69
C ALA A 48 36.35 19.86 -40.14
N SER A 49 36.98 19.07 -39.26
CA SER A 49 38.20 19.47 -38.55
C SER A 49 39.41 19.70 -39.47
N ALA A 50 39.68 18.78 -40.41
CA ALA A 50 40.77 18.91 -41.38
C ALA A 50 40.54 20.05 -42.38
N PRO A 51 39.38 20.15 -43.07
CA PRO A 51 39.10 21.25 -43.99
C PRO A 51 39.22 22.63 -43.35
N MET A 52 38.63 22.81 -42.16
CA MET A 52 38.72 24.10 -41.46
C MET A 52 40.13 24.38 -40.94
N ALA A 53 40.90 23.36 -40.56
CA ALA A 53 42.32 23.53 -40.20
C ALA A 53 43.12 24.05 -41.40
N LEU A 54 42.94 23.41 -42.56
CA LEU A 54 43.62 23.76 -43.80
C LEU A 54 43.32 25.21 -44.19
N LEU A 55 42.03 25.58 -44.25
CA LEU A 55 41.63 26.95 -44.56
C LEU A 55 42.21 27.95 -43.57
N ALA A 56 42.20 27.64 -42.26
CA ALA A 56 42.80 28.52 -41.26
C ALA A 56 44.33 28.68 -41.42
N PHE A 57 45.05 27.64 -41.84
CA PHE A 57 46.48 27.76 -42.16
C PHE A 57 46.70 28.62 -43.41
N MET A 58 45.94 28.38 -44.49
CA MET A 58 46.06 29.13 -45.74
C MET A 58 45.76 30.62 -45.54
N VAL A 59 44.68 30.95 -44.82
CA VAL A 59 44.32 32.35 -44.50
C VAL A 59 45.40 33.03 -43.67
N ARG A 60 46.04 32.30 -42.75
CA ARG A 60 47.10 32.85 -41.89
C ARG A 60 48.37 33.19 -42.66
N GLU A 61 48.63 32.49 -43.77
CA GLU A 61 49.78 32.74 -44.64
C GLU A 61 49.59 33.97 -45.53
N GLN A 62 48.36 34.49 -45.65
CA GLN A 62 48.06 35.72 -46.37
C GLN A 62 48.30 36.98 -45.51
N PRO A 63 48.70 38.11 -46.13
CA PRO A 63 48.73 39.42 -45.49
C PRO A 63 47.36 39.78 -44.88
N GLU A 64 47.33 40.45 -43.73
CA GLU A 64 46.07 40.69 -42.99
C GLU A 64 45.03 41.45 -43.81
N ASP A 65 45.48 42.41 -44.61
CA ASP A 65 44.63 43.26 -45.46
C ASP A 65 43.97 42.49 -46.61
N ASP A 66 44.57 41.37 -47.05
CA ASP A 66 44.13 40.59 -48.21
C ASP A 66 43.28 39.37 -47.83
N ARG A 67 43.19 39.03 -46.54
CA ARG A 67 42.52 37.80 -46.06
C ARG A 67 41.06 37.71 -46.48
N ASP A 68 40.31 38.81 -46.37
CA ASP A 68 38.88 38.82 -46.72
C ASP A 68 38.64 38.72 -48.23
N GLN A 69 39.53 39.31 -49.04
CA GLN A 69 39.47 39.17 -50.49
C GLN A 69 39.83 37.75 -50.91
N TRP A 70 40.89 37.18 -50.31
CA TRP A 70 41.31 35.80 -50.55
C TRP A 70 40.19 34.80 -50.24
N LEU A 71 39.47 34.99 -49.13
CA LEU A 71 38.33 34.13 -48.78
C LEU A 71 37.24 34.17 -49.84
N ARG A 72 36.86 35.36 -50.33
CA ARG A 72 35.85 35.54 -51.39
C ARG A 72 36.22 34.86 -52.71
N GLU A 73 37.51 34.83 -53.07
CA GLU A 73 37.97 34.15 -54.28
C GLU A 73 37.78 32.63 -54.20
N TYR A 74 37.89 32.06 -53.00
CA TYR A 74 37.69 30.63 -52.76
C TYR A 74 36.24 30.22 -52.49
N GLU A 75 35.31 31.16 -52.22
CA GLU A 75 33.89 30.85 -51.99
C GLU A 75 33.25 30.14 -53.20
N ALA A 76 33.51 30.66 -54.40
CA ALA A 76 32.95 30.13 -55.64
C ALA A 76 33.52 28.76 -56.00
N SER A 77 34.80 28.51 -55.69
CA SER A 77 35.46 27.24 -56.01
C SER A 77 35.08 26.11 -55.05
N LEU A 78 34.88 26.42 -53.76
CA LEU A 78 34.50 25.45 -52.73
C LEU A 78 32.98 25.31 -52.55
N GLY A 79 32.18 26.21 -53.13
CA GLY A 79 30.73 26.22 -52.93
C GLY A 79 30.33 26.39 -51.45
N MET A 80 31.18 27.08 -50.69
CA MET A 80 30.98 27.41 -49.28
C MET A 80 31.24 28.90 -49.11
N GLY A 81 30.36 29.63 -48.44
CA GLY A 81 30.67 31.01 -48.08
C GLY A 81 31.66 31.04 -46.93
N LEU A 82 32.67 31.90 -47.02
CA LEU A 82 33.81 31.95 -46.10
C LEU A 82 34.01 33.39 -45.64
N ALA A 83 34.03 33.59 -44.33
CA ALA A 83 34.23 34.90 -43.74
C ALA A 83 35.11 34.82 -42.49
N LEU A 84 35.83 35.89 -42.21
CA LEU A 84 36.39 36.13 -40.89
C LEU A 84 35.39 36.96 -40.08
N SER A 85 35.18 36.57 -38.83
CA SER A 85 34.32 37.30 -37.90
C SER A 85 35.00 37.42 -36.55
N ASP A 86 34.74 38.51 -35.84
CA ASP A 86 35.22 38.66 -34.48
C ASP A 86 34.48 37.68 -33.56
N SER A 87 35.22 37.01 -32.67
CA SER A 87 34.66 36.13 -31.65
C SER A 87 33.55 36.80 -30.80
N GLU A 88 33.58 38.12 -30.61
CA GLU A 88 32.57 38.86 -29.84
C GLU A 88 31.26 39.06 -30.61
N THR A 89 31.34 39.20 -31.93
CA THR A 89 30.16 39.40 -32.81
C THR A 89 29.33 38.13 -33.01
N LEU A 90 29.90 36.97 -32.67
CA LEU A 90 29.24 35.68 -32.77
C LEU A 90 28.34 35.43 -31.56
N MET A 91 27.04 35.20 -31.82
CA MET A 91 26.03 34.80 -30.85
C MET A 91 26.22 33.33 -30.43
N LEU A 92 27.32 33.05 -29.74
CA LEU A 92 27.69 31.71 -29.24
C LEU A 92 27.56 31.65 -27.72
N ASP A 93 27.03 30.53 -27.20
CA ASP A 93 26.96 30.27 -25.77
C ASP A 93 28.37 30.11 -25.16
N TYR A 94 28.47 30.26 -23.85
CA TYR A 94 29.71 30.16 -23.08
C TYR A 94 30.51 28.88 -23.39
N TRP A 95 29.83 27.73 -23.51
CA TRP A 95 30.47 26.45 -23.79
C TRP A 95 31.07 26.40 -25.20
N ASP A 96 30.36 26.92 -26.18
CA ASP A 96 30.82 26.99 -27.57
C ASP A 96 32.05 27.90 -27.68
N ARG A 97 32.04 29.07 -27.04
CA ARG A 97 33.22 29.96 -26.97
C ARG A 97 34.42 29.25 -26.35
N ARG A 98 34.21 28.48 -25.27
CA ARG A 98 35.29 27.74 -24.59
C ARG A 98 35.86 26.64 -25.48
N ARG A 99 35.02 25.96 -26.27
CA ARG A 99 35.46 24.92 -27.23
C ARG A 99 36.23 25.53 -28.40
N LEU A 100 35.78 26.68 -28.94
CA LEU A 100 36.49 27.40 -29.99
C LEU A 100 37.89 27.86 -29.56
N ARG A 101 38.04 28.38 -28.34
CA ARG A 101 39.34 28.78 -27.80
C ARG A 101 40.34 27.62 -27.71
N ARG A 102 39.85 26.37 -27.62
CA ARG A 102 40.67 25.15 -27.66
C ARG A 102 40.95 24.66 -29.10
N GLN A 103 40.67 25.49 -30.10
CA GLN A 103 40.84 25.18 -31.53
C GLN A 103 39.96 24.02 -32.04
N HIS A 104 38.90 23.68 -31.33
CA HIS A 104 37.89 22.76 -31.85
C HIS A 104 37.04 23.45 -32.91
N VAL A 105 36.64 22.68 -33.91
CA VAL A 105 35.62 23.12 -34.88
C VAL A 105 34.25 22.95 -34.24
N LEU A 106 33.41 23.97 -34.37
CA LEU A 106 32.00 23.87 -34.02
C LEU A 106 31.16 23.79 -35.29
N ALA A 107 30.16 22.93 -35.28
CA ALA A 107 29.17 22.83 -36.34
C ALA A 107 27.79 23.14 -35.76
N SER A 108 27.14 24.18 -36.29
CA SER A 108 25.80 24.59 -35.85
C SER A 108 24.87 24.79 -37.04
N ARG A 109 23.57 24.56 -36.83
CA ARG A 109 22.51 24.99 -37.74
C ARG A 109 21.99 26.33 -37.27
N VAL A 110 21.78 27.25 -38.21
CA VAL A 110 21.20 28.56 -37.91
C VAL A 110 19.69 28.47 -38.07
N GLU A 111 18.95 28.92 -37.07
CA GLU A 111 17.49 28.99 -37.15
C GLU A 111 17.05 29.88 -38.32
N GLY A 112 16.20 29.34 -39.20
CA GLY A 112 15.65 30.06 -40.34
C GLY A 112 16.46 29.97 -41.65
N GLU A 113 17.67 29.40 -41.64
CA GLU A 113 18.48 29.18 -42.84
C GLU A 113 18.60 27.69 -43.19
N SER A 114 18.50 27.37 -44.48
CA SER A 114 18.81 26.02 -44.98
C SER A 114 20.32 25.88 -45.15
N GLY A 115 21.02 25.52 -44.08
CA GLY A 115 22.46 25.26 -44.14
C GLY A 115 23.15 25.01 -42.80
N TRP A 116 24.43 24.70 -42.88
CA TRP A 116 25.35 24.51 -41.77
C TRP A 116 26.35 25.66 -41.71
N ARG A 117 26.68 26.09 -40.49
CA ARG A 117 27.81 26.98 -40.22
C ARG A 117 28.87 26.26 -39.41
N LEU A 118 30.11 26.37 -39.84
CA LEU A 118 31.30 25.87 -39.19
C LEU A 118 32.11 27.03 -38.64
N TYR A 119 32.64 26.87 -37.44
CA TYR A 119 33.44 27.90 -36.77
C TYR A 119 34.77 27.31 -36.33
N ARG A 120 35.86 28.04 -36.56
CA ARG A 120 37.19 27.69 -36.04
C ARG A 120 37.96 28.95 -35.63
N SER A 121 38.49 28.98 -34.41
CA SER A 121 39.34 30.08 -33.95
C SER A 121 40.70 30.08 -34.67
N MET A 122 41.16 31.27 -35.06
CA MET A 122 42.46 31.50 -35.66
C MET A 122 43.55 31.47 -34.58
N LYS A 123 44.63 30.73 -34.78
CA LYS A 123 45.71 30.62 -33.79
C LYS A 123 46.47 31.96 -33.67
N GLY A 124 46.34 32.63 -32.53
CA GLY A 124 47.02 33.89 -32.25
C GLY A 124 46.27 35.15 -32.69
N SER A 125 44.97 35.04 -32.98
CA SER A 125 44.06 36.15 -33.28
C SER A 125 42.71 35.89 -32.60
N ASP A 126 41.97 36.96 -32.26
CA ASP A 126 40.58 36.87 -31.76
C ASP A 126 39.55 36.67 -32.89
N GLN A 127 40.01 36.56 -34.14
CA GLN A 127 39.18 36.23 -35.29
C GLN A 127 38.82 34.74 -35.35
N VAL A 128 37.61 34.47 -35.83
CA VAL A 128 37.05 33.15 -36.08
C VAL A 128 36.78 33.02 -37.56
N LEU A 129 37.30 31.94 -38.17
CA LEU A 129 36.95 31.54 -39.52
C LEU A 129 35.56 30.90 -39.49
N VAL A 130 34.66 31.46 -40.27
CA VAL A 130 33.28 31.01 -40.44
C VAL A 130 33.11 30.47 -41.85
N ALA A 131 32.64 29.23 -41.97
CA ALA A 131 32.25 28.64 -43.25
C ALA A 131 30.77 28.28 -43.23
N HIS A 132 30.00 28.68 -44.25
CA HIS A 132 28.58 28.36 -44.36
C HIS A 132 28.25 27.65 -45.68
N PHE A 133 27.43 26.60 -45.62
CA PHE A 133 27.05 25.82 -46.80
C PHE A 133 25.66 25.21 -46.65
N SER A 134 24.90 25.13 -47.73
CA SER A 134 23.52 24.59 -47.72
C SER A 134 23.49 23.05 -47.69
N GLY A 135 24.56 22.38 -48.15
CA GLY A 135 24.71 20.93 -48.16
C GLY A 135 26.12 20.51 -48.62
N LEU A 136 26.49 19.25 -48.38
CA LEU A 136 27.77 18.70 -48.85
C LEU A 136 27.58 18.11 -50.27
N SER A 137 28.31 18.61 -51.27
CA SER A 137 28.28 18.04 -52.63
C SER A 137 29.31 16.92 -52.78
N GLU A 138 29.16 16.06 -53.80
CA GLU A 138 30.17 15.04 -54.12
C GLU A 138 31.51 15.64 -54.59
N GLN A 139 31.50 16.90 -55.04
CA GLN A 139 32.68 17.60 -55.54
C GLN A 139 33.50 18.26 -54.42
N GLN A 140 32.86 18.70 -53.33
CA GLN A 140 33.53 19.42 -52.24
C GLN A 140 34.68 18.65 -51.58
N PRO A 141 34.54 17.35 -51.23
CA PRO A 141 35.65 16.57 -50.70
C PRO A 141 36.83 16.46 -51.69
N GLN A 142 36.55 16.36 -52.98
CA GLN A 142 37.58 16.30 -54.03
C GLN A 142 38.30 17.64 -54.17
N GLN A 143 37.56 18.75 -54.16
CA GLN A 143 38.10 20.10 -54.21
C GLN A 143 38.97 20.40 -52.98
N LEU A 144 38.51 20.06 -51.78
CA LEU A 144 39.27 20.23 -50.54
C LEU A 144 40.56 19.39 -50.54
N MET A 145 40.51 18.17 -51.06
CA MET A 145 41.71 17.33 -51.19
C MET A 145 42.67 17.87 -52.26
N SER A 146 42.15 18.40 -53.37
CA SER A 146 42.97 19.05 -54.40
C SER A 146 43.63 20.33 -53.88
N LEU A 147 42.93 21.09 -53.03
CA LEU A 147 43.43 22.27 -52.35
C LEU A 147 44.54 21.90 -51.36
N LEU A 148 44.34 20.83 -50.57
CA LEU A 148 45.36 20.29 -49.68
C LEU A 148 46.63 19.90 -50.44
N ARG A 149 46.48 19.22 -51.58
CA ARG A 149 47.62 18.88 -52.44
C ARG A 149 48.35 20.13 -52.90
N SER A 150 47.62 21.10 -53.48
CA SER A 150 48.21 22.36 -53.97
C SER A 150 48.97 23.09 -52.87
N TRP A 151 48.36 23.21 -51.69
CA TRP A 151 48.97 23.85 -50.53
C TRP A 151 50.24 23.14 -50.05
N LEU A 152 50.32 21.82 -50.12
CA LEU A 152 51.56 21.10 -49.81
C LEU A 152 52.63 21.29 -50.91
N GLU A 153 52.23 21.43 -52.17
CA GLU A 153 53.17 21.57 -53.28
C GLU A 153 53.85 22.95 -53.37
N GLU A 154 53.25 23.98 -52.78
CA GLU A 154 53.82 25.33 -52.66
C GLU A 154 55.17 25.37 -51.93
N VAL A 155 55.42 24.42 -51.01
CA VAL A 155 56.70 24.33 -50.27
C VAL A 155 57.63 23.26 -50.86
N PRO A 156 58.97 23.44 -50.70
CA PRO A 156 59.94 22.44 -51.11
C PRO A 156 59.68 21.07 -50.46
N THR A 157 60.03 20.00 -51.18
CA THR A 157 59.78 18.59 -50.82
C THR A 157 60.19 18.23 -49.38
N GLU A 158 61.28 18.81 -48.88
CA GLU A 158 61.83 18.60 -47.52
C GLU A 158 60.92 19.16 -46.41
N GLN A 159 60.14 20.20 -46.70
CA GLN A 159 59.27 20.86 -45.72
C GLN A 159 57.83 20.34 -45.75
N ARG A 160 57.43 19.63 -46.83
CA ARG A 160 56.06 19.11 -47.03
C ARG A 160 55.59 18.21 -45.90
N GLU A 161 56.46 17.33 -45.40
CA GLU A 161 56.11 16.39 -44.35
C GLU A 161 55.87 17.10 -43.01
N ASN A 162 56.70 18.08 -42.67
CA ASN A 162 56.52 18.89 -41.46
C ASN A 162 55.25 19.75 -41.55
N ARG A 163 54.96 20.33 -42.73
CA ARG A 163 53.73 21.11 -42.97
C ARG A 163 52.47 20.24 -42.86
N PHE A 164 52.50 19.04 -43.45
CA PHE A 164 51.42 18.06 -43.32
C PHE A 164 51.22 17.59 -41.88
N LYS A 165 52.32 17.37 -41.14
CA LYS A 165 52.26 16.99 -39.71
C LYS A 165 51.55 18.06 -38.88
N GLN A 166 51.81 19.35 -39.12
CA GLN A 166 51.11 20.44 -38.42
C GLN A 166 49.60 20.42 -38.69
N LEU A 167 49.18 20.15 -39.93
CA LEU A 167 47.77 20.01 -40.27
C LEU A 167 47.14 18.78 -39.62
N ARG A 168 47.83 17.64 -39.65
CA ARG A 168 47.40 16.39 -39.01
C ARG A 168 47.21 16.56 -37.52
N ASP A 169 48.14 17.20 -36.83
CA ASP A 169 48.08 17.41 -35.39
C ASP A 169 46.99 18.45 -35.00
N ALA A 170 46.57 19.30 -35.95
CA ALA A 170 45.49 20.28 -35.77
C ALA A 170 44.10 19.77 -36.23
N SER A 171 44.01 18.50 -36.65
CA SER A 171 42.80 17.87 -37.18
C SER A 171 42.40 16.66 -36.34
N ALA A 172 41.09 16.46 -36.15
CA ALA A 172 40.54 15.24 -35.57
C ALA A 172 40.28 14.16 -36.62
N LEU A 173 40.28 14.52 -37.91
CA LEU A 173 40.16 13.58 -39.01
C LEU A 173 41.50 12.83 -39.21
N PRO A 174 41.49 11.47 -39.26
CA PRO A 174 42.69 10.69 -39.55
C PRO A 174 43.27 11.06 -40.91
N MET A 175 44.56 11.35 -40.95
CA MET A 175 45.28 11.70 -42.17
C MET A 175 46.64 11.02 -42.20
N GLY A 176 47.07 10.62 -43.39
CA GLY A 176 48.33 9.91 -43.61
C GLY A 176 49.06 10.41 -44.85
N MET A 177 50.37 10.20 -44.86
CA MET A 177 51.22 10.43 -46.03
C MET A 177 52.10 9.20 -46.21
N GLY A 178 52.31 8.78 -47.44
CA GLY A 178 53.13 7.61 -47.75
C GLY A 178 53.69 7.65 -49.17
N SER A 179 54.48 6.64 -49.53
CA SER A 179 55.07 6.47 -50.86
C SER A 179 54.61 5.15 -51.49
N GLY A 180 54.71 5.05 -52.81
CA GLY A 180 54.28 3.85 -53.56
C GLY A 180 52.77 3.78 -53.75
N THR A 181 52.23 2.60 -54.06
CA THR A 181 50.78 2.41 -54.25
C THR A 181 50.08 2.33 -52.89
N PRO A 182 49.07 3.18 -52.60
CA PRO A 182 48.30 3.09 -51.37
C PRO A 182 47.63 1.73 -51.20
N VAL A 183 47.63 1.21 -49.97
CA VAL A 183 46.96 -0.04 -49.65
C VAL A 183 45.44 0.17 -49.69
N GLY A 184 44.72 -0.68 -50.44
CA GLY A 184 43.25 -0.63 -50.53
C GLY A 184 42.69 0.12 -51.74
N LEU A 185 43.52 0.45 -52.74
CA LEU A 185 43.07 0.93 -54.05
C LEU A 185 43.07 -0.21 -55.08
N SER A 186 42.05 -0.24 -55.95
CA SER A 186 42.06 -1.08 -57.15
C SER A 186 43.09 -0.59 -58.17
N VAL A 187 43.44 -1.42 -59.16
CA VAL A 187 44.39 -1.04 -60.22
C VAL A 187 43.93 0.21 -60.97
N ALA A 188 42.66 0.28 -61.37
CA ALA A 188 42.08 1.44 -62.05
C ALA A 188 42.10 2.72 -61.18
N GLN A 189 41.84 2.58 -59.88
CA GLN A 189 41.95 3.70 -58.93
C GLN A 189 43.41 4.15 -58.74
N GLY A 190 44.38 3.21 -58.75
CA GLY A 190 45.80 3.53 -58.73
C GLY A 190 46.23 4.30 -59.98
N GLU A 191 45.72 3.93 -61.16
CA GLU A 191 45.97 4.67 -62.41
C GLU A 191 45.38 6.08 -62.37
N GLN A 192 44.15 6.24 -61.86
CA GLN A 192 43.54 7.56 -61.69
C GLN A 192 44.33 8.45 -60.71
N LEU A 193 44.83 7.85 -59.62
CA LEU A 193 45.68 8.55 -58.65
C LEU A 193 47.00 9.00 -59.31
N ASN A 194 47.63 8.13 -60.10
CA ASN A 194 48.85 8.43 -60.86
C ASN A 194 48.64 9.47 -61.96
N ALA A 195 47.42 9.55 -62.51
CA ALA A 195 47.02 10.60 -63.44
C ALA A 195 46.76 11.96 -62.75
N GLY A 196 46.99 12.06 -61.44
CA GLY A 196 46.81 13.28 -60.67
C GLY A 196 45.36 13.58 -60.28
N ASN A 197 44.45 12.61 -60.38
CA ASN A 197 43.07 12.79 -59.91
C ASN A 197 42.96 12.49 -58.41
N VAL A 198 42.02 13.15 -57.73
CA VAL A 198 41.64 12.76 -56.36
C VAL A 198 40.79 11.50 -56.44
N VAL A 199 41.18 10.47 -55.70
CA VAL A 199 40.50 9.18 -55.71
C VAL A 199 39.77 8.97 -54.40
N ILE A 200 38.48 8.64 -54.49
CA ILE A 200 37.67 8.22 -53.35
C ILE A 200 37.65 6.69 -53.35
N SER A 201 38.14 6.09 -52.27
CA SER A 201 38.06 4.65 -52.03
C SER A 201 36.98 4.34 -51.01
N ILE A 202 36.14 3.38 -51.35
CA ILE A 202 35.12 2.79 -50.48
C ILE A 202 35.47 1.31 -50.38
N ALA A 203 35.91 0.85 -49.21
CA ALA A 203 36.33 -0.54 -49.06
C ALA A 203 35.09 -1.49 -49.13
N PRO A 204 35.17 -2.63 -49.85
CA PRO A 204 34.03 -3.54 -50.01
C PRO A 204 33.56 -4.17 -48.69
N ASP A 205 34.52 -4.52 -47.82
CA ASP A 205 34.26 -5.31 -46.60
C ASP A 205 34.07 -4.45 -45.34
N ARG A 206 34.37 -3.14 -45.43
CA ARG A 206 34.21 -2.20 -44.33
C ARG A 206 33.74 -0.87 -44.91
N PRO A 207 32.57 -0.35 -44.53
CA PRO A 207 32.09 0.90 -45.05
C PRO A 207 32.94 2.01 -44.42
N PHE A 208 34.03 2.39 -45.06
CA PHE A 208 34.72 3.63 -44.74
C PHE A 208 35.13 4.30 -46.04
N ILE A 209 35.13 5.63 -46.01
CA ILE A 209 35.52 6.46 -47.14
C ILE A 209 36.93 6.98 -46.86
N SER A 210 37.84 6.77 -47.80
CA SER A 210 39.18 7.38 -47.77
C SER A 210 39.41 8.15 -49.06
N LEU A 211 39.87 9.39 -48.93
CA LEU A 211 40.28 10.20 -50.06
C LEU A 211 41.79 10.10 -50.22
N PHE A 212 42.26 10.02 -51.46
CA PHE A 212 43.67 9.96 -51.82
C PHE A 212 44.01 11.02 -52.87
N ALA A 213 45.18 11.63 -52.73
CA ALA A 213 45.78 12.46 -53.76
C ALA A 213 47.29 12.21 -53.84
N GLN A 214 47.84 12.26 -55.05
CA GLN A 214 49.28 12.13 -55.28
C GLN A 214 49.93 13.50 -55.39
N LEU A 215 51.08 13.66 -54.76
CA LEU A 215 51.97 14.82 -54.83
C LEU A 215 52.95 14.66 -56.00
N SER A 216 53.47 15.78 -56.48
CA SER A 216 54.48 15.87 -57.55
C SER A 216 55.78 15.08 -57.30
N ASP A 217 56.08 14.75 -56.04
CA ASP A 217 57.24 13.93 -55.64
C ASP A 217 56.96 12.41 -55.62
N GLY A 218 55.76 11.99 -56.04
CA GLY A 218 55.31 10.60 -56.07
C GLY A 218 54.79 10.07 -54.74
N ARG A 219 54.81 10.87 -53.66
CA ARG A 219 54.12 10.52 -52.40
C ARG A 219 52.62 10.71 -52.54
N TRP A 220 51.85 9.99 -51.76
CA TRP A 220 50.41 10.17 -51.64
C TRP A 220 50.04 10.69 -50.26
N ILE A 221 48.93 11.42 -50.21
CA ILE A 221 48.26 11.85 -48.99
C ILE A 221 46.89 11.20 -48.90
N THR A 222 46.43 10.94 -47.69
CA THR A 222 45.10 10.40 -47.43
C THR A 222 44.38 11.18 -46.35
N ALA A 223 43.07 11.35 -46.55
CA ALA A 223 42.13 11.81 -45.53
C ALA A 223 41.09 10.70 -45.32
N GLY A 224 41.11 10.10 -44.13
CA GLY A 224 40.36 8.90 -43.80
C GLY A 224 41.21 7.87 -43.03
N PRO A 225 40.60 6.78 -42.54
CA PRO A 225 39.26 6.31 -42.89
C PRO A 225 38.13 7.10 -42.21
N ILE A 226 37.12 7.49 -42.99
CA ILE A 226 35.86 8.10 -42.51
C ILE A 226 34.83 6.98 -42.41
N HIS A 227 34.50 6.56 -41.19
CA HIS A 227 33.40 5.63 -40.95
C HIS A 227 32.06 6.35 -41.14
N PRO A 228 31.04 5.76 -41.79
CA PRO A 228 29.72 6.35 -41.86
C PRO A 228 29.15 6.47 -40.44
N PHE A 229 28.35 7.51 -40.23
CA PHE A 229 27.64 7.65 -38.98
C PHE A 229 26.61 6.52 -38.84
N GLU A 230 26.82 5.61 -37.90
CA GLU A 230 25.83 4.62 -37.52
C GLU A 230 24.84 5.23 -36.51
N PRO A 231 23.58 5.50 -36.92
CA PRO A 231 22.56 5.93 -35.99
C PRO A 231 22.27 4.78 -35.03
N ILE A 232 22.43 5.07 -33.74
CA ILE A 232 22.14 4.14 -32.64
C ILE A 232 22.90 2.79 -32.73
N PRO A 233 24.17 2.74 -32.31
CA PRO A 233 24.96 1.51 -32.25
C PRO A 233 24.28 0.46 -31.37
N THR A 234 24.34 -0.79 -31.80
CA THR A 234 23.74 -1.93 -31.07
C THR A 234 24.27 -2.04 -29.63
N ALA A 235 25.56 -1.75 -29.41
CA ALA A 235 26.16 -1.70 -28.08
C ALA A 235 25.52 -0.63 -27.17
N THR A 236 25.21 0.56 -27.70
CA THR A 236 24.55 1.63 -26.94
C THR A 236 23.13 1.22 -26.55
N ILE A 237 22.38 0.57 -27.45
CA ILE A 237 21.05 0.01 -27.14
C ILE A 237 21.16 -1.04 -26.04
N ALA A 238 22.11 -1.98 -26.16
CA ALA A 238 22.30 -3.04 -25.19
C ALA A 238 22.59 -2.49 -23.79
N ILE A 239 23.50 -1.52 -23.66
CA ILE A 239 23.83 -0.88 -22.38
C ILE A 239 22.61 -0.18 -21.77
N LEU A 240 21.84 0.56 -22.58
CA LEU A 240 20.63 1.25 -22.12
C LEU A 240 19.54 0.25 -21.69
N MET A 241 19.35 -0.83 -22.45
CA MET A 241 18.42 -1.91 -22.11
C MET A 241 18.79 -2.58 -20.78
N ILE A 242 20.08 -2.88 -20.56
CA ILE A 242 20.56 -3.42 -19.29
C ILE A 242 20.30 -2.43 -18.15
N GLY A 243 20.60 -1.15 -18.35
CA GLY A 243 20.33 -0.09 -17.36
C GLY A 243 18.85 -0.01 -16.99
N MET A 244 17.96 -0.02 -17.99
CA MET A 244 16.51 -0.03 -17.80
C MET A 244 16.03 -1.27 -17.02
N LEU A 245 16.54 -2.46 -17.34
CA LEU A 245 16.22 -3.70 -16.62
C LEU A 245 16.68 -3.64 -15.15
N LEU A 246 17.85 -3.07 -14.86
CA LEU A 246 18.34 -2.91 -13.49
C LEU A 246 17.47 -1.94 -12.68
N VAL A 247 17.07 -0.80 -13.27
CA VAL A 247 16.17 0.16 -12.60
C VAL A 247 14.80 -0.47 -12.35
N LEU A 248 14.28 -1.24 -13.31
CA LEU A 248 13.04 -1.98 -13.15
C LEU A 248 13.14 -3.01 -12.01
N ALA A 249 14.20 -3.83 -12.00
CA ALA A 249 14.44 -4.82 -10.96
C ALA A 249 14.54 -4.16 -9.57
N GLY A 250 15.26 -3.05 -9.46
CA GLY A 250 15.34 -2.26 -8.22
C GLY A 250 13.98 -1.73 -7.76
N THR A 251 13.17 -1.21 -8.69
CA THR A 251 11.83 -0.71 -8.39
C THR A 251 10.91 -1.83 -7.89
N ILE A 252 10.90 -2.98 -8.56
CA ILE A 252 10.13 -4.16 -8.14
C ILE A 252 10.58 -4.62 -6.76
N TYR A 253 11.89 -4.74 -6.53
CA TYR A 253 12.46 -5.14 -5.24
C TYR A 253 12.01 -4.22 -4.09
N LEU A 254 12.02 -2.89 -4.29
CA LEU A 254 11.57 -1.93 -3.30
C LEU A 254 10.06 -2.04 -2.99
N ILE A 255 9.23 -2.27 -4.01
CA ILE A 255 7.78 -2.44 -3.84
C ILE A 255 7.51 -3.74 -3.07
N VAL A 256 8.09 -4.85 -3.49
CA VAL A 256 7.88 -6.18 -2.88
C VAL A 256 8.41 -6.20 -1.45
N GLY A 257 9.61 -5.66 -1.20
CA GLY A 257 10.19 -5.61 0.15
C GLY A 257 9.33 -4.82 1.15
N ARG A 258 8.64 -3.77 0.70
CA ARG A 258 7.69 -3.04 1.56
C ARG A 258 6.48 -3.89 1.94
N VAL A 259 5.97 -4.69 1.02
CA VAL A 259 4.84 -5.61 1.30
C VAL A 259 5.27 -6.70 2.26
N GLU A 260 6.44 -7.31 2.03
CA GLU A 260 6.98 -8.39 2.87
C GLU A 260 7.13 -7.96 4.34
N VAL A 261 7.69 -6.77 4.59
CA VAL A 261 7.85 -6.24 5.95
C VAL A 261 6.50 -6.09 6.66
N ARG A 262 5.45 -5.67 5.96
CA ARG A 262 4.11 -5.51 6.55
C ARG A 262 3.46 -6.87 6.84
N VAL A 263 3.61 -7.84 5.94
CA VAL A 263 3.11 -9.20 6.16
C VAL A 263 3.80 -9.84 7.37
N LYS A 264 5.12 -9.74 7.49
CA LYS A 264 5.88 -10.23 8.65
C LYS A 264 5.45 -9.60 9.98
N ARG A 265 5.02 -8.33 9.98
CA ARG A 265 4.45 -7.68 11.18
C ARG A 265 3.12 -8.29 11.57
N LEU A 266 2.25 -8.58 10.61
CA LEU A 266 0.96 -9.22 10.86
C LEU A 266 1.16 -10.66 11.37
N GLU A 267 2.06 -11.41 10.74
CA GLU A 267 2.47 -12.74 11.18
C GLU A 267 2.95 -12.72 12.64
N LYS A 268 3.89 -11.82 12.97
CA LYS A 268 4.40 -11.67 14.34
C LYS A 268 3.31 -11.28 15.34
N ALA A 269 2.37 -10.43 14.94
CA ALA A 269 1.24 -10.05 15.79
C ALA A 269 0.30 -11.24 16.04
N ALA A 270 0.02 -12.03 15.01
CA ALA A 270 -0.78 -13.25 15.13
C ALA A 270 -0.10 -14.30 16.03
N SER A 271 1.21 -14.51 15.88
CA SER A 271 1.96 -15.41 16.76
C SER A 271 1.95 -14.94 18.23
N ARG A 272 2.06 -13.62 18.47
CA ARG A 272 1.97 -13.06 19.83
C ARG A 272 0.57 -13.22 20.44
N LEU A 273 -0.48 -13.02 19.64
CA LEU A 273 -1.86 -13.26 20.08
C LEU A 273 -2.07 -14.74 20.42
N ALA A 274 -1.58 -15.65 19.57
CA ALA A 274 -1.64 -17.09 19.81
C ALA A 274 -0.85 -17.53 21.06
N ALA A 275 0.22 -16.81 21.42
CA ALA A 275 0.98 -17.02 22.64
C ALA A 275 0.30 -16.45 23.91
N GLY A 276 -0.88 -15.84 23.79
CA GLY A 276 -1.66 -15.33 24.92
C GLY A 276 -1.53 -13.82 25.19
N HIS A 277 -0.78 -13.07 24.38
CA HIS A 277 -0.71 -11.60 24.50
C HIS A 277 -1.93 -10.93 23.83
N LEU A 278 -3.06 -10.96 24.52
CA LEU A 278 -4.38 -10.50 24.03
C LEU A 278 -4.48 -8.99 23.77
N ASP A 279 -3.54 -8.20 24.30
CA ASP A 279 -3.39 -6.75 24.07
C ASP A 279 -2.69 -6.41 22.74
N THR A 280 -2.12 -7.41 22.06
CA THR A 280 -1.41 -7.20 20.79
C THR A 280 -2.35 -6.62 19.73
N ARG A 281 -1.96 -5.49 19.13
CA ARG A 281 -2.65 -4.86 18.00
C ARG A 281 -1.66 -4.49 16.90
N VAL A 282 -2.13 -4.51 15.66
CA VAL A 282 -1.36 -4.08 14.49
C VAL A 282 -1.67 -2.61 14.20
N ASN A 283 -0.64 -1.80 14.00
CA ASN A 283 -0.82 -0.42 13.58
C ASN A 283 -1.22 -0.35 12.09
N VAL A 284 -2.39 0.22 11.80
CA VAL A 284 -2.94 0.33 10.46
C VAL A 284 -2.85 1.78 9.98
N ASN A 285 -1.88 2.07 9.12
CA ASN A 285 -1.64 3.41 8.56
C ASN A 285 -2.02 3.53 7.08
N SER A 286 -2.57 2.48 6.48
CA SER A 286 -2.85 2.42 5.03
C SER A 286 -4.29 2.01 4.77
N ASN A 287 -4.92 2.64 3.79
CA ASN A 287 -6.28 2.30 3.36
C ASN A 287 -6.29 1.21 2.27
N ASP A 288 -5.22 0.41 2.21
CA ASP A 288 -5.03 -0.68 1.26
C ASP A 288 -5.55 -2.02 1.84
N TYR A 289 -5.53 -3.07 1.04
CA TYR A 289 -5.93 -4.44 1.42
C TYR A 289 -5.18 -4.95 2.66
N LEU A 290 -3.88 -4.66 2.78
CA LEU A 290 -3.13 -5.03 3.98
C LEU A 290 -3.62 -4.27 5.21
N GLY A 291 -4.02 -3.00 5.05
CA GLY A 291 -4.67 -2.23 6.11
C GLY A 291 -6.03 -2.79 6.50
N GLN A 292 -6.88 -3.15 5.52
CA GLN A 292 -8.16 -3.82 5.79
C GLN A 292 -7.96 -5.15 6.53
N LEU A 293 -6.93 -5.93 6.16
CA LEU A 293 -6.55 -7.15 6.85
C LEU A 293 -6.07 -6.87 8.29
N GLY A 294 -5.32 -5.79 8.50
CA GLY A 294 -4.93 -5.31 9.83
C GLY A 294 -6.12 -4.91 10.70
N HIS A 295 -7.13 -4.24 10.13
CA HIS A 295 -8.38 -3.93 10.82
C HIS A 295 -9.14 -5.20 11.20
N ALA A 296 -9.31 -6.14 10.25
CA ALA A 296 -9.96 -7.43 10.52
C ALA A 296 -9.23 -8.23 11.61
N PHE A 297 -7.88 -8.19 11.62
CA PHE A 297 -7.08 -8.79 12.68
C PHE A 297 -7.34 -8.15 14.05
N ASN A 298 -7.36 -6.81 14.13
CA ASN A 298 -7.61 -6.09 15.39
C ASN A 298 -9.03 -6.32 15.93
N ASP A 299 -10.03 -6.43 15.04
CA ASP A 299 -11.41 -6.78 15.41
C ASP A 299 -11.49 -8.19 16.00
N MET A 300 -10.87 -9.17 15.33
CA MET A 300 -10.77 -10.54 15.85
C MET A 300 -10.05 -10.57 17.21
N ALA A 301 -8.90 -9.88 17.35
CA ALA A 301 -8.14 -9.84 18.59
C ALA A 301 -8.97 -9.25 19.76
N SER A 302 -9.77 -8.22 19.47
CA SER A 302 -10.67 -7.61 20.47
C SER A 302 -11.80 -8.55 20.87
N GLN A 303 -12.40 -9.27 19.91
CA GLN A 303 -13.43 -10.25 20.20
C GLN A 303 -12.89 -11.40 21.06
N VAL A 304 -11.72 -11.94 20.71
CA VAL A 304 -11.04 -12.99 21.49
C VAL A 304 -10.75 -12.52 22.91
N GLN A 305 -10.28 -11.28 23.07
CA GLN A 305 -10.01 -10.71 24.39
C GLN A 305 -11.29 -10.62 25.25
N VAL A 306 -12.41 -10.14 24.69
CA VAL A 306 -13.69 -10.04 25.39
C VAL A 306 -14.18 -11.42 25.85
N VAL A 307 -14.14 -12.42 24.96
CA VAL A 307 -14.59 -13.78 25.27
C VAL A 307 -13.73 -14.41 26.37
N LEU A 308 -12.41 -14.32 26.27
CA LEU A 308 -11.50 -14.90 27.27
C LEU A 308 -11.62 -14.21 28.63
N SER A 309 -11.78 -12.88 28.66
CA SER A 309 -12.00 -12.16 29.92
C SER A 309 -13.32 -12.58 30.58
N ALA A 310 -14.41 -12.69 29.82
CA ALA A 310 -15.70 -13.16 30.34
C ALA A 310 -15.60 -14.59 30.90
N GLN A 311 -14.89 -15.49 30.21
CA GLN A 311 -14.66 -16.86 30.69
C GLN A 311 -13.84 -16.89 31.99
N GLN A 312 -12.80 -16.06 32.10
CA GLN A 312 -12.00 -15.98 33.34
C GLN A 312 -12.82 -15.46 34.52
N ASP A 313 -13.65 -14.44 34.30
CA ASP A 313 -14.50 -13.86 35.34
C ASP A 313 -15.56 -14.86 35.80
N LEU A 314 -16.17 -15.60 34.87
CA LEU A 314 -17.07 -16.72 35.16
C LEU A 314 -16.38 -17.77 36.05
N MET A 315 -15.19 -18.25 35.66
CA MET A 315 -14.46 -19.28 36.42
C MET A 315 -14.09 -18.82 37.84
N ARG A 316 -13.70 -17.55 38.00
CA ARG A 316 -13.43 -16.97 39.33
C ARG A 316 -14.69 -16.94 40.19
N ALA A 317 -15.80 -16.47 39.63
CA ALA A 317 -17.07 -16.37 40.35
C ALA A 317 -17.60 -17.75 40.78
N VAL A 318 -17.61 -18.74 39.86
CA VAL A 318 -17.98 -20.13 40.16
C VAL A 318 -17.13 -20.70 41.29
N SER A 319 -15.80 -20.48 41.26
CA SER A 319 -14.89 -20.94 42.31
C SER A 319 -15.21 -20.34 43.68
N HIS A 320 -15.61 -19.06 43.72
CA HIS A 320 -16.01 -18.38 44.95
C HIS A 320 -17.34 -18.91 45.49
N GLU A 321 -18.35 -19.06 44.62
CA GLU A 321 -19.68 -19.53 45.00
C GLU A 321 -19.68 -21.01 45.43
N PHE A 322 -18.82 -21.87 44.87
CA PHE A 322 -18.65 -23.25 45.35
C PHE A 322 -17.91 -23.36 46.68
N ARG A 323 -16.94 -22.47 46.97
CA ARG A 323 -16.11 -22.60 48.17
C ARG A 323 -16.92 -22.42 49.46
N THR A 324 -17.91 -21.53 49.46
CA THR A 324 -18.75 -21.20 50.62
C THR A 324 -19.60 -22.39 51.11
N PRO A 325 -20.48 -23.01 50.30
CA PRO A 325 -21.28 -24.17 50.71
C PRO A 325 -20.40 -25.38 51.02
N VAL A 326 -19.34 -25.65 50.25
CA VAL A 326 -18.40 -26.75 50.56
C VAL A 326 -17.73 -26.57 51.92
N ALA A 327 -17.37 -25.34 52.30
CA ALA A 327 -16.84 -25.06 53.62
C ALA A 327 -17.90 -25.31 54.71
N ARG A 328 -19.15 -24.87 54.50
CA ARG A 328 -20.26 -25.10 55.44
C ARG A 328 -20.56 -26.58 55.63
N ILE A 329 -20.65 -27.35 54.56
CA ILE A 329 -20.82 -28.82 54.61
C ILE A 329 -19.70 -29.46 55.42
N ARG A 330 -18.43 -29.05 55.19
CA ARG A 330 -17.28 -29.56 55.95
C ARG A 330 -17.38 -29.26 57.45
N PHE A 331 -17.77 -28.03 57.82
CA PHE A 331 -17.98 -27.66 59.22
C PHE A 331 -19.16 -28.41 59.85
N ALA A 332 -20.25 -28.57 59.12
CA ALA A 332 -21.42 -29.32 59.58
C ALA A 332 -21.08 -30.80 59.82
N ILE A 333 -20.31 -31.44 58.94
CA ILE A 333 -19.82 -32.82 59.13
C ILE A 333 -18.92 -32.92 60.36
N GLN A 334 -17.99 -31.97 60.57
CA GLN A 334 -17.13 -31.95 61.76
C GLN A 334 -17.95 -31.81 63.06
N MET A 335 -19.00 -30.98 63.04
CA MET A 335 -19.90 -30.85 64.19
C MET A 335 -20.71 -32.11 64.47
N VAL A 336 -21.10 -32.86 63.44
CA VAL A 336 -21.79 -34.16 63.61
C VAL A 336 -20.87 -35.20 64.25
N ASP A 337 -19.58 -35.19 63.92
CA ASP A 337 -18.57 -36.11 64.49
C ASP A 337 -18.36 -35.86 66.00
N ASP A 338 -18.51 -34.60 66.45
CA ASP A 338 -18.35 -34.17 67.84
C ASP A 338 -19.64 -34.30 68.71
N MET A 339 -20.78 -34.72 68.15
CA MET A 339 -22.09 -34.73 68.85
C MET A 339 -22.56 -36.14 69.27
N SER A 340 -23.04 -36.29 70.51
CA SER A 340 -23.45 -37.58 71.11
C SER A 340 -24.97 -37.81 71.33
N GLU A 341 -25.88 -37.00 70.78
CA GLU A 341 -27.34 -37.25 70.85
C GLU A 341 -28.15 -36.90 69.57
N SER A 342 -29.31 -37.58 69.42
CA SER A 342 -30.08 -37.77 68.16
C SER A 342 -30.81 -36.55 67.54
N PRO A 343 -31.29 -35.51 68.27
CA PRO A 343 -32.04 -34.40 67.65
C PRO A 343 -31.18 -33.33 66.94
N SER A 344 -29.97 -33.05 67.46
CA SER A 344 -29.05 -32.05 66.91
C SER A 344 -28.38 -32.54 65.62
N ILE A 345 -28.04 -33.82 65.55
CA ILE A 345 -27.51 -34.47 64.35
C ILE A 345 -28.51 -34.36 63.18
N LYS A 346 -29.81 -34.58 63.44
CA LYS A 346 -30.86 -34.44 62.40
C LYS A 346 -30.95 -33.04 61.82
N ARG A 347 -30.81 -31.98 62.65
CA ARG A 347 -30.76 -30.60 62.16
C ARG A 347 -29.51 -30.34 61.32
N GLN A 348 -28.35 -30.83 61.77
CA GLN A 348 -27.09 -30.63 61.04
C GLN A 348 -27.07 -31.37 59.69
N ILE A 349 -27.64 -32.57 59.62
CA ILE A 349 -27.85 -33.30 58.36
C ILE A 349 -28.80 -32.54 57.44
N ALA A 350 -29.92 -32.00 57.97
CA ALA A 350 -30.83 -31.18 57.17
C ALA A 350 -30.17 -29.89 56.65
N GLU A 351 -29.24 -29.28 57.41
CA GLU A 351 -28.43 -28.15 56.93
C GLU A 351 -27.44 -28.56 55.82
N ILE A 352 -26.85 -29.76 55.91
CA ILE A 352 -25.99 -30.32 54.85
C ILE A 352 -26.80 -30.58 53.57
N ASP A 353 -27.97 -31.22 53.68
CA ASP A 353 -28.85 -31.48 52.54
C ASP A 353 -29.28 -30.16 51.86
N ALA A 354 -29.61 -29.13 52.63
CA ALA A 354 -29.93 -27.81 52.10
C ALA A 354 -28.72 -27.14 51.40
N ASP A 355 -27.50 -27.29 51.93
CA ASP A 355 -26.29 -26.78 51.29
C ASP A 355 -25.90 -27.58 50.01
N ILE A 356 -26.28 -28.87 49.93
CA ILE A 356 -26.12 -29.70 48.71
C ILE A 356 -27.15 -29.29 47.65
N GLU A 357 -28.42 -29.13 48.03
CA GLU A 357 -29.48 -28.67 47.11
C GLU A 357 -29.17 -27.28 46.56
N ALA A 358 -28.58 -26.41 47.39
CA ALA A 358 -28.00 -25.14 46.98
C ALA A 358 -26.91 -25.31 45.90
N LEU A 359 -25.98 -26.24 46.06
CA LEU A 359 -24.94 -26.52 45.07
C LEU A 359 -25.52 -27.04 43.75
N ASP A 360 -26.51 -27.94 43.79
CA ASP A 360 -27.18 -28.46 42.60
C ASP A 360 -27.90 -27.35 41.83
N ASN A 361 -28.62 -26.48 42.53
CA ASN A 361 -29.27 -25.31 41.92
C ASN A 361 -28.26 -24.37 41.25
N LEU A 362 -27.11 -24.11 41.88
CA LEU A 362 -26.04 -23.30 41.30
C LEU A 362 -25.45 -23.96 40.05
N ILE A 363 -25.24 -25.28 40.05
CA ILE A 363 -24.76 -26.03 38.89
C ILE A 363 -25.75 -25.91 37.73
N ASP A 364 -27.05 -26.08 38.00
CA ASP A 364 -28.10 -25.94 36.99
C ASP A 364 -28.17 -24.52 36.42
N GLU A 365 -28.02 -23.49 37.25
CA GLU A 365 -27.93 -22.10 36.79
C GLU A 365 -26.71 -21.85 35.90
N ILE A 366 -25.54 -22.38 36.27
CA ILE A 366 -24.30 -22.27 35.46
C ILE A 366 -24.46 -22.99 34.13
N LEU A 367 -24.99 -24.21 34.12
CA LEU A 367 -25.20 -24.99 32.89
C LEU A 367 -26.23 -24.31 31.98
N THR A 368 -27.27 -23.73 32.55
CA THR A 368 -28.26 -22.94 31.81
C THR A 368 -27.62 -21.71 31.20
N TYR A 369 -26.85 -20.95 31.97
CA TYR A 369 -26.12 -19.79 31.48
C TYR A 369 -25.12 -20.16 30.37
N ALA A 370 -24.33 -21.22 30.55
CA ALA A 370 -23.35 -21.68 29.56
C ALA A 370 -23.99 -22.18 28.26
N ARG A 371 -25.15 -22.84 28.34
CA ARG A 371 -25.94 -23.22 27.15
C ARG A 371 -26.43 -21.98 26.40
N LEU A 372 -26.96 -20.98 27.12
CA LEU A 372 -27.39 -19.72 26.54
C LEU A 372 -26.23 -18.87 25.99
N ASP A 373 -25.01 -19.04 26.52
CA ASP A 373 -23.82 -18.37 25.98
C ASP A 373 -23.32 -19.05 24.69
N SER A 374 -23.27 -20.38 24.68
CA SER A 374 -22.78 -21.18 23.54
C SER A 374 -23.73 -21.16 22.33
N ALA A 375 -25.02 -20.98 22.57
CA ALA A 375 -26.03 -21.00 21.52
C ALA A 375 -26.27 -19.63 20.86
N GLY A 376 -25.68 -18.55 21.39
CA GLY A 376 -25.59 -17.26 20.69
C GLY A 376 -24.83 -17.34 19.34
N ASP A 377 -24.08 -18.43 19.11
CA ASP A 377 -23.42 -18.76 17.84
C ASP A 377 -24.33 -19.52 16.85
N GLY A 378 -25.65 -19.59 17.09
CA GLY A 378 -26.61 -20.23 16.18
C GLY A 378 -26.64 -21.76 16.24
N ARG A 379 -26.08 -22.35 17.31
CA ARG A 379 -25.93 -23.81 17.47
C ARG A 379 -27.10 -24.51 18.18
N VAL A 380 -27.99 -23.77 18.83
CA VAL A 380 -29.24 -24.30 19.39
C VAL A 380 -30.40 -23.47 18.86
N PRO A 381 -31.25 -24.02 17.98
CA PRO A 381 -32.39 -23.28 17.45
C PRO A 381 -33.41 -23.02 18.55
N LEU A 382 -33.82 -21.76 18.73
CA LEU A 382 -35.01 -21.41 19.51
C LEU A 382 -36.24 -21.93 18.78
N THR A 383 -37.15 -22.57 19.50
CA THR A 383 -38.43 -22.98 18.93
C THR A 383 -39.41 -21.85 19.18
N ILE A 384 -39.34 -20.81 18.35
CA ILE A 384 -40.25 -19.67 18.45
C ILE A 384 -41.63 -20.08 17.95
N SER A 385 -42.62 -19.94 18.82
CA SER A 385 -44.04 -20.16 18.53
C SER A 385 -44.86 -19.00 19.07
N ASP A 386 -46.12 -18.90 18.65
CA ASP A 386 -47.08 -17.98 19.27
C ASP A 386 -47.45 -18.51 20.66
N VAL A 387 -46.98 -17.82 21.69
CA VAL A 387 -47.20 -18.17 23.09
C VAL A 387 -48.22 -17.22 23.70
N ASP A 388 -49.20 -17.79 24.40
CA ASP A 388 -50.15 -17.03 25.22
C ASP A 388 -49.44 -16.49 26.47
N SER A 389 -49.24 -15.17 26.49
CA SER A 389 -48.51 -14.45 27.54
C SER A 389 -49.16 -14.61 28.92
N GLU A 390 -50.49 -14.59 29.00
CA GLU A 390 -51.20 -14.75 30.27
C GLU A 390 -51.13 -16.19 30.76
N ALA A 391 -51.23 -17.17 29.86
CA ALA A 391 -51.08 -18.58 30.23
C ALA A 391 -49.70 -18.88 30.84
N VAL A 392 -48.63 -18.23 30.36
CA VAL A 392 -47.29 -18.38 30.94
C VAL A 392 -47.21 -17.67 32.30
N VAL A 393 -47.67 -16.43 32.42
CA VAL A 393 -47.68 -15.68 33.69
C VAL A 393 -48.47 -16.44 34.76
N LYS A 394 -49.65 -16.94 34.40
CA LYS A 394 -50.50 -17.74 35.30
C LYS A 394 -49.78 -19.00 35.77
N ARG A 395 -49.12 -19.74 34.87
CA ARG A 395 -48.33 -20.92 35.25
C ARG A 395 -47.20 -20.58 36.21
N VAL A 396 -46.52 -19.44 36.01
CA VAL A 396 -45.45 -19.00 36.91
C VAL A 396 -46.00 -18.67 38.30
N ILE A 397 -47.12 -17.95 38.37
CA ILE A 397 -47.79 -17.61 39.63
C ILE A 397 -48.30 -18.86 40.35
N ASP A 398 -48.98 -19.77 39.64
CA ASP A 398 -49.50 -21.03 40.19
C ASP A 398 -48.38 -21.93 40.74
N THR A 399 -47.17 -21.83 40.17
CA THR A 399 -45.99 -22.58 40.63
C THR A 399 -45.35 -21.94 41.87
N LEU A 400 -45.26 -20.60 41.92
CA LEU A 400 -44.52 -19.89 42.97
C LEU A 400 -45.37 -19.52 44.19
N GLN A 401 -46.68 -19.33 44.03
CA GLN A 401 -47.59 -18.97 45.13
C GLN A 401 -47.61 -20.01 46.28
N PRO A 402 -47.57 -21.34 46.04
CA PRO A 402 -47.51 -22.34 47.13
C PRO A 402 -46.18 -22.34 47.88
N LEU A 403 -45.09 -21.91 47.22
CA LEU A 403 -43.74 -21.86 47.80
C LEU A 403 -43.53 -20.61 48.67
N HIS A 404 -44.34 -19.57 48.46
CA HIS A 404 -44.31 -18.29 49.17
C HIS A 404 -45.70 -17.94 49.72
N ALA A 405 -46.21 -18.78 50.62
CA ALA A 405 -47.57 -18.65 51.17
C ALA A 405 -47.80 -17.34 51.94
N GLU A 406 -46.72 -16.71 52.40
CA GLU A 406 -46.69 -15.42 53.09
C GLU A 406 -46.82 -14.20 52.18
N LEU A 407 -46.63 -14.36 50.86
CA LEU A 407 -46.71 -13.28 49.86
C LEU A 407 -47.98 -13.39 49.03
N THR A 408 -48.53 -12.25 48.61
CA THR A 408 -49.66 -12.20 47.66
C THR A 408 -49.14 -11.95 46.24
N LEU A 409 -49.19 -12.96 45.37
CA LEU A 409 -48.87 -12.80 43.95
C LEU A 409 -50.15 -12.48 43.17
N VAL A 410 -50.20 -11.29 42.58
CA VAL A 410 -51.36 -10.82 41.81
C VAL A 410 -51.07 -10.90 40.32
N ASN A 411 -51.90 -11.64 39.59
CA ASN A 411 -51.96 -11.55 38.13
C ASN A 411 -52.85 -10.35 37.76
N ASN A 412 -52.23 -9.27 37.27
CA ASN A 412 -52.93 -8.06 36.82
C ASN A 412 -52.83 -7.89 35.30
N CYS A 413 -52.81 -9.01 34.57
CA CYS A 413 -52.81 -9.01 33.11
C CYS A 413 -54.24 -8.78 32.58
N PHE A 414 -54.48 -7.65 31.92
CA PHE A 414 -55.71 -7.39 31.17
C PHE A 414 -55.36 -7.35 29.68
N GLU A 415 -56.06 -8.14 28.86
CA GLU A 415 -55.79 -8.33 27.43
C GLU A 415 -54.38 -8.90 27.14
N ALA A 416 -54.29 -10.23 26.98
CA ALA A 416 -53.04 -10.94 26.79
C ALA A 416 -52.67 -11.11 25.30
N PRO A 417 -51.73 -10.32 24.74
CA PRO A 417 -51.28 -10.52 23.37
C PRO A 417 -50.49 -11.82 23.23
N LEU A 418 -50.51 -12.41 22.03
CA LEU A 418 -49.60 -13.48 21.66
C LEU A 418 -48.18 -12.92 21.50
N VAL A 419 -47.20 -13.65 22.05
CA VAL A 419 -45.78 -13.31 21.95
C VAL A 419 -45.05 -14.34 21.11
N ALA A 420 -44.19 -13.88 20.20
CA ALA A 420 -43.27 -14.73 19.47
C ALA A 420 -42.10 -15.13 20.38
N ALA A 421 -42.24 -16.24 21.09
CA ALA A 421 -41.18 -16.71 21.99
C ALA A 421 -41.05 -18.23 22.03
N ASP A 422 -39.90 -18.68 22.52
CA ASP A 422 -39.73 -20.04 23.03
C ASP A 422 -40.30 -20.08 24.45
N GLU A 423 -41.45 -20.75 24.58
CA GLU A 423 -42.25 -20.83 25.80
C GLU A 423 -41.42 -21.25 27.03
N ARG A 424 -40.47 -22.18 26.85
CA ARG A 424 -39.66 -22.72 27.96
C ARG A 424 -38.72 -21.66 28.52
N TYR A 425 -38.07 -20.91 27.64
CA TYR A 425 -37.15 -19.85 28.05
C TYR A 425 -37.90 -18.63 28.57
N LEU A 426 -39.04 -18.26 27.97
CA LEU A 426 -39.89 -17.18 28.47
C LEU A 426 -40.39 -17.49 29.89
N GLN A 427 -40.90 -18.69 30.12
CA GLN A 427 -41.31 -19.15 31.45
C GLN A 427 -40.15 -19.07 32.45
N ARG A 428 -38.94 -19.48 32.05
CA ARG A 428 -37.76 -19.42 32.92
C ARG A 428 -37.36 -17.98 33.26
N ALA A 429 -37.41 -17.06 32.29
CA ALA A 429 -37.12 -15.65 32.53
C ALA A 429 -38.11 -15.04 33.54
N LEU A 430 -39.40 -15.32 33.37
CA LEU A 430 -40.44 -14.86 34.30
C LEU A 430 -40.31 -15.49 35.68
N GLN A 431 -40.00 -16.79 35.78
CA GLN A 431 -39.72 -17.44 37.06
C GLN A 431 -38.55 -16.78 37.80
N ASN A 432 -37.48 -16.43 37.08
CA ASN A 432 -36.33 -15.75 37.69
C ASN A 432 -36.67 -14.32 38.16
N LEU A 433 -37.49 -13.58 37.41
CA LEU A 433 -37.93 -12.24 37.84
C LEU A 433 -38.89 -12.29 39.02
N VAL A 434 -39.92 -13.14 38.96
CA VAL A 434 -40.91 -13.29 40.03
C VAL A 434 -40.26 -13.90 41.27
N GLY A 435 -39.36 -14.87 41.11
CA GLY A 435 -38.57 -15.41 42.23
C GLY A 435 -37.68 -14.35 42.88
N ASN A 436 -37.07 -13.46 42.08
CA ASN A 436 -36.31 -12.32 42.61
C ASN A 436 -37.22 -11.32 43.35
N ALA A 437 -38.41 -11.05 42.82
CA ALA A 437 -39.42 -10.23 43.48
C ALA A 437 -39.88 -10.87 44.80
N CYS A 438 -40.08 -12.19 44.87
CA CYS A 438 -40.40 -12.91 46.10
C CYS A 438 -39.28 -12.85 47.14
N ALA A 439 -38.02 -12.89 46.71
CA ALA A 439 -36.87 -12.84 47.61
C ALA A 439 -36.64 -11.45 48.24
N HIS A 440 -37.12 -10.38 47.61
CA HIS A 440 -36.85 -8.99 48.00
C HIS A 440 -38.11 -8.18 48.38
N GLY A 441 -39.28 -8.64 47.99
CA GLY A 441 -40.59 -8.10 48.37
C GLY A 441 -40.93 -8.40 49.83
N ARG A 442 -41.98 -7.75 50.31
CA ARG A 442 -42.47 -7.81 51.70
C ARG A 442 -43.81 -8.51 51.80
N GLU A 443 -44.81 -8.04 51.07
CA GLU A 443 -46.20 -8.53 51.18
C GLU A 443 -46.85 -8.78 49.81
N ARG A 444 -46.57 -7.95 48.81
CA ARG A 444 -47.28 -7.99 47.52
C ARG A 444 -46.38 -7.87 46.31
N ILE A 445 -46.62 -8.74 45.33
CA ILE A 445 -45.95 -8.75 44.03
C ILE A 445 -47.01 -8.75 42.94
N GLU A 446 -46.83 -7.90 41.93
CA GLU A 446 -47.80 -7.74 40.86
C GLU A 446 -47.13 -7.99 39.51
N VAL A 447 -47.74 -8.87 38.70
CA VAL A 447 -47.32 -9.11 37.32
C VAL A 447 -48.36 -8.54 36.37
N SER A 448 -47.94 -7.65 35.49
CA SER A 448 -48.80 -7.01 34.49
C SER A 448 -48.19 -7.08 33.10
N LEU A 449 -49.05 -6.93 32.08
CA LEU A 449 -48.67 -6.93 30.67
C LEU A 449 -49.09 -5.59 30.04
N GLU A 450 -48.23 -5.05 29.17
CA GLU A 450 -48.56 -3.90 28.33
C GLU A 450 -48.08 -4.17 26.90
N GLN A 451 -48.92 -3.91 25.89
CA GLN A 451 -48.49 -3.93 24.51
C GLN A 451 -48.18 -2.52 24.03
N LYS A 452 -46.94 -2.30 23.58
CA LYS A 452 -46.47 -0.99 23.12
C LYS A 452 -45.53 -1.12 21.93
N ASP A 453 -45.75 -0.31 20.89
CA ASP A 453 -44.87 -0.20 19.73
C ASP A 453 -44.50 -1.55 19.05
N GLY A 454 -45.44 -2.49 18.99
CA GLY A 454 -45.19 -3.82 18.40
C GLY A 454 -44.32 -4.73 19.29
N ARG A 455 -44.30 -4.47 20.60
CA ARG A 455 -43.65 -5.29 21.62
C ARG A 455 -44.62 -5.55 22.77
N VAL A 456 -44.48 -6.71 23.40
CA VAL A 456 -45.16 -7.05 24.66
C VAL A 456 -44.18 -6.82 25.80
N GLN A 457 -44.60 -6.02 26.76
CA GLN A 457 -43.85 -5.70 27.97
C GLN A 457 -44.43 -6.51 29.12
N PHE A 458 -43.58 -7.29 29.78
CA PHE A 458 -43.88 -7.99 31.02
C PHE A 458 -43.33 -7.17 32.17
N HIS A 459 -44.19 -6.66 33.05
CA HIS A 459 -43.78 -5.93 34.25
C HIS A 459 -43.95 -6.82 35.48
N VAL A 460 -42.89 -6.89 36.30
CA VAL A 460 -42.91 -7.52 37.62
C VAL A 460 -42.60 -6.43 38.65
N ASP A 461 -43.60 -6.06 39.43
CA ASP A 461 -43.53 -5.03 40.46
C ASP A 461 -43.44 -5.65 41.86
N ASP A 462 -42.49 -5.20 42.66
CA ASP A 462 -42.35 -5.55 44.08
C ASP A 462 -42.53 -4.34 45.00
N ASP A 463 -42.81 -4.61 46.28
CA ASP A 463 -42.90 -3.64 47.38
C ASP A 463 -41.63 -3.60 48.25
N GLY A 464 -40.50 -4.03 47.67
CA GLY A 464 -39.18 -4.09 48.30
C GLY A 464 -38.45 -2.75 48.36
N PRO A 465 -37.13 -2.75 48.67
CA PRO A 465 -36.33 -1.53 48.81
C PRO A 465 -35.94 -0.85 47.48
N GLY A 466 -36.32 -1.42 46.33
CA GLY A 466 -35.95 -0.92 45.00
C GLY A 466 -34.47 -1.15 44.63
N VAL A 467 -34.08 -0.68 43.43
CA VAL A 467 -32.69 -0.77 42.93
C VAL A 467 -32.11 0.63 42.70
N PRO A 468 -30.98 0.99 43.35
CA PRO A 468 -30.30 2.27 43.14
C PRO A 468 -29.91 2.48 41.67
N GLU A 469 -30.10 3.69 41.13
CA GLU A 469 -29.84 4.03 39.72
C GLU A 469 -28.45 3.60 39.23
N ARG A 470 -27.42 3.82 40.06
CA ARG A 470 -26.02 3.46 39.76
C ARG A 470 -25.82 1.96 39.52
N ASP A 471 -26.69 1.13 40.07
CA ASP A 471 -26.58 -0.32 40.05
C ASP A 471 -27.52 -0.99 39.03
N ARG A 472 -28.52 -0.27 38.51
CA ARG A 472 -29.55 -0.79 37.58
C ARG A 472 -28.99 -1.50 36.35
N LYS A 473 -27.85 -1.05 35.81
CA LYS A 473 -27.17 -1.73 34.69
C LYS A 473 -26.28 -2.89 35.14
N ARG A 474 -25.78 -2.85 36.37
CA ARG A 474 -24.80 -3.81 36.89
C ARG A 474 -25.46 -5.11 37.33
N ILE A 475 -26.69 -5.05 37.86
CA ILE A 475 -27.43 -6.22 38.37
C ILE A 475 -27.71 -7.31 37.32
N PHE A 476 -27.70 -6.96 36.02
CA PHE A 476 -27.88 -7.94 34.93
C PHE A 476 -26.57 -8.63 34.53
N LYS A 477 -25.42 -8.26 35.13
CA LYS A 477 -24.17 -8.97 34.91
C LYS A 477 -24.14 -10.27 35.73
N PRO A 478 -23.54 -11.36 35.22
CA PRO A 478 -23.39 -12.61 35.98
C PRO A 478 -22.73 -12.38 37.34
N PHE A 479 -23.28 -12.99 38.39
CA PHE A 479 -22.81 -12.93 39.78
C PHE A 479 -22.81 -11.52 40.39
N ALA A 480 -23.51 -10.55 39.81
CA ALA A 480 -23.63 -9.21 40.37
C ALA A 480 -24.56 -9.21 41.58
N ARG A 481 -24.11 -8.68 42.72
CA ARG A 481 -24.89 -8.52 43.96
C ARG A 481 -24.74 -7.08 44.49
N LEU A 482 -25.81 -6.56 45.11
CA LEU A 482 -25.88 -5.19 45.63
C LEU A 482 -25.18 -5.02 46.99
N ASP A 483 -25.19 -6.03 47.87
CA ASP A 483 -24.56 -6.02 49.20
C ASP A 483 -24.11 -7.43 49.66
N ASP A 484 -22.81 -7.62 49.94
CA ASP A 484 -22.20 -8.91 50.35
C ASP A 484 -22.54 -9.37 51.79
N SER A 485 -23.07 -8.48 52.63
CA SER A 485 -23.16 -8.72 54.09
C SER A 485 -24.53 -9.19 54.58
N ARG A 486 -25.63 -8.87 53.87
CA ARG A 486 -27.01 -9.14 54.32
C ARG A 486 -27.76 -10.21 53.52
N ALA A 487 -27.29 -10.57 52.33
CA ALA A 487 -28.00 -11.45 51.38
C ALA A 487 -27.70 -12.96 51.51
N ARG A 488 -26.94 -13.41 52.53
CA ARG A 488 -26.66 -14.84 52.73
C ARG A 488 -27.88 -15.68 53.12
N ARG A 489 -28.99 -15.06 53.53
CA ARG A 489 -30.25 -15.77 53.84
C ARG A 489 -31.22 -15.89 52.67
N SER A 490 -31.06 -15.12 51.58
CA SER A 490 -32.03 -15.07 50.47
C SER A 490 -31.65 -15.94 49.25
N GLY A 491 -30.68 -16.85 49.39
CA GLY A 491 -30.47 -18.00 48.49
C GLY A 491 -29.98 -17.75 47.05
N GLY A 492 -30.01 -16.53 46.51
CA GLY A 492 -29.66 -16.28 45.11
C GLY A 492 -28.16 -16.17 44.81
N TYR A 493 -27.68 -16.85 43.76
CA TYR A 493 -26.28 -16.86 43.30
C TYR A 493 -25.91 -15.71 42.34
N GLY A 494 -26.84 -14.79 42.06
CA GLY A 494 -26.61 -13.65 41.15
C GLY A 494 -26.55 -14.02 39.66
N LEU A 495 -26.98 -15.23 39.27
CA LEU A 495 -27.10 -15.64 37.87
C LEU A 495 -28.50 -15.42 37.30
N GLY A 496 -29.55 -15.40 38.13
CA GLY A 496 -30.95 -15.29 37.68
C GLY A 496 -31.21 -14.12 36.73
N LEU A 497 -30.83 -12.89 37.10
CA LEU A 497 -31.02 -11.70 36.25
C LEU A 497 -30.13 -11.69 35.00
N ALA A 498 -28.95 -12.31 35.05
CA ALA A 498 -28.09 -12.47 33.89
C ALA A 498 -28.69 -13.48 32.88
N ILE A 499 -29.32 -14.54 33.37
CA ILE A 499 -30.08 -15.50 32.56
C ILE A 499 -31.28 -14.79 31.90
N VAL A 500 -32.01 -13.96 32.64
CA VAL A 500 -33.11 -13.14 32.07
C VAL A 500 -32.59 -12.27 30.94
N SER A 501 -31.54 -11.48 31.17
CA SER A 501 -30.97 -10.60 30.14
C SER A 501 -30.57 -11.36 28.88
N LYS A 502 -29.98 -12.56 29.03
CA LYS A 502 -29.57 -13.39 27.89
C LYS A 502 -30.77 -13.96 27.12
N ILE A 503 -31.79 -14.47 27.83
CA ILE A 503 -33.03 -14.98 27.23
C ILE A 503 -33.74 -13.87 26.45
N VAL A 504 -33.86 -12.69 27.02
CA VAL A 504 -34.55 -11.55 26.40
C VAL A 504 -33.79 -11.06 25.16
N PHE A 505 -32.46 -10.96 25.25
CA PHE A 505 -31.62 -10.61 24.10
C PHE A 505 -31.79 -11.61 22.93
N TRP A 506 -31.87 -12.91 23.23
CA TRP A 506 -32.14 -13.95 22.24
C TRP A 506 -33.50 -13.82 21.55
N HIS A 507 -34.50 -13.35 22.30
CA HIS A 507 -35.83 -13.03 21.77
C HIS A 507 -35.89 -11.66 21.08
N GLN A 508 -34.74 -11.03 20.79
CA GLN A 508 -34.65 -9.67 20.19
C GLN A 508 -35.36 -8.59 21.03
N GLY A 509 -35.38 -8.84 22.34
CA GLY A 509 -35.98 -7.99 23.36
C GLY A 509 -34.95 -7.20 24.16
N ASP A 510 -35.47 -6.37 25.07
CA ASP A 510 -34.67 -5.61 26.03
C ASP A 510 -35.19 -5.81 27.46
N VAL A 511 -34.30 -5.75 28.45
CA VAL A 511 -34.65 -5.83 29.88
C VAL A 511 -34.10 -4.63 30.63
N TYR A 512 -34.91 -4.05 31.52
CA TYR A 512 -34.50 -2.94 32.37
C TYR A 512 -35.25 -2.95 33.69
N VAL A 513 -34.77 -2.15 34.63
CA VAL A 513 -35.37 -1.97 35.95
C VAL A 513 -35.66 -0.49 36.19
N GLY A 514 -36.84 -0.22 36.75
CA GLY A 514 -37.29 1.10 37.18
C GLY A 514 -37.89 1.03 38.58
N ASP A 515 -38.54 2.11 38.97
CA ASP A 515 -39.31 2.17 40.22
C ASP A 515 -40.75 1.78 39.93
N ALA A 516 -41.36 0.96 40.80
CA ALA A 516 -42.73 0.53 40.62
C ALA A 516 -43.70 1.73 40.84
N PRO A 517 -44.69 1.97 39.94
CA PRO A 517 -45.58 3.12 40.05
C PRO A 517 -46.59 3.01 41.20
N THR A 518 -47.02 1.78 41.50
CA THR A 518 -48.08 1.44 42.46
C THR A 518 -47.51 0.85 43.75
N LEU A 519 -46.42 0.11 43.65
CA LEU A 519 -45.68 -0.48 44.77
C LEU A 519 -44.38 0.30 44.95
N SER A 520 -43.96 0.63 46.17
CA SER A 520 -42.80 1.49 46.43
C SER A 520 -41.43 0.83 46.17
N GLY A 521 -41.39 -0.33 45.49
CA GLY A 521 -40.20 -1.12 45.24
C GLY A 521 -39.72 -1.05 43.79
N ALA A 522 -39.19 -2.16 43.27
CA ALA A 522 -38.65 -2.21 41.90
C ALA A 522 -39.69 -2.70 40.88
N ARG A 523 -39.61 -2.16 39.66
CA ARG A 523 -40.29 -2.67 38.46
C ARG A 523 -39.27 -3.27 37.52
N PHE A 524 -39.29 -4.59 37.35
CA PHE A 524 -38.52 -5.26 36.29
C PHE A 524 -39.38 -5.35 35.03
N THR A 525 -38.87 -4.87 33.91
CA THR A 525 -39.57 -4.90 32.63
C THR A 525 -38.78 -5.70 31.61
N ILE A 526 -39.43 -6.69 30.99
CA ILE A 526 -38.95 -7.43 29.82
C ILE A 526 -39.78 -7.02 28.62
N GLU A 527 -39.15 -6.60 27.52
CA GLU A 527 -39.82 -6.31 26.26
C GLU A 527 -39.49 -7.37 25.21
N ILE A 528 -40.49 -8.00 24.60
CA ILE A 528 -40.30 -8.98 23.52
C ILE A 528 -41.13 -8.57 22.30
N PRO A 529 -40.64 -8.69 21.06
CA PRO A 529 -41.42 -8.37 19.86
C PRO A 529 -42.72 -9.17 19.76
N THR A 530 -43.80 -8.50 19.36
CA THR A 530 -45.03 -9.17 18.93
C THR A 530 -44.82 -9.78 17.55
N TYR A 531 -45.43 -10.92 17.27
CA TYR A 531 -45.36 -11.52 15.94
C TYR A 531 -46.02 -10.61 14.90
N THR A 532 -45.23 -10.04 14.00
CA THR A 532 -45.71 -9.45 12.73
C THR A 532 -45.02 -10.16 11.56
N GLY A 533 -45.42 -11.39 11.27
CA GLY A 533 -45.39 -12.02 9.93
C GLY A 533 -44.08 -12.18 9.15
N ASP A 534 -42.96 -11.56 9.50
CA ASP A 534 -41.68 -11.64 8.79
C ASP A 534 -40.51 -11.48 9.76
N LEU A 535 -39.70 -12.52 9.92
CA LEU A 535 -38.41 -12.43 10.63
C LEU A 535 -37.34 -11.87 9.66
N PRO A 536 -36.67 -10.76 9.96
CA PRO A 536 -35.49 -10.35 9.21
C PRO A 536 -34.32 -11.31 9.46
N ASP A 537 -33.62 -11.66 8.38
CA ASP A 537 -32.44 -12.54 8.37
C ASP A 537 -31.37 -12.13 9.41
N MET A 538 -31.05 -13.07 10.30
CA MET A 538 -30.16 -12.91 11.48
C MET A 538 -28.66 -12.85 11.13
N SER A 539 -28.30 -12.52 9.88
CA SER A 539 -26.91 -12.47 9.43
C SER A 539 -26.18 -11.13 9.70
N SER A 540 -26.84 -10.10 10.26
CA SER A 540 -26.27 -8.73 10.25
C SER A 540 -26.26 -7.87 11.53
N THR A 541 -26.86 -8.29 12.64
CA THR A 541 -26.98 -7.44 13.85
C THR A 541 -25.98 -7.83 14.94
N ARG A 542 -24.77 -7.25 14.88
CA ARG A 542 -23.87 -7.15 16.05
C ARG A 542 -24.45 -6.19 17.09
N PRO A 543 -24.20 -6.41 18.40
CA PRO A 543 -24.67 -5.51 19.45
C PRO A 543 -24.09 -4.10 19.24
N ARG A 544 -24.95 -3.08 19.34
CA ARG A 544 -24.49 -1.69 19.50
C ARG A 544 -23.79 -1.60 20.86
N LYS A 545 -22.51 -1.27 20.85
CA LYS A 545 -21.76 -0.84 22.04
C LYS A 545 -22.44 0.40 22.63
N SER A 546 -22.90 0.31 23.88
CA SER A 546 -23.08 1.46 24.78
C SER A 546 -22.42 1.18 26.11
#